data_AF-A0A6L6F7X4-F1
#
_entry.id   AF-A0A6L6F7X4-F1
#
_cell.length_a   1.000
_cell.length_b   1.000
_cell.length_c   1.000
_cell.angle_alpha   90.00
_cell.angle_beta   90.00
_cell.angle_gamma   90.00
#
_symmetry.space_group_name_H-M   'P 1'
#
loop_
_entity.id
_entity.type
_entity.pdbx_description
1 polymer ?
#
loop_
_entity_poly.entity_id
_entity_poly.type
_entity_poly.pdbx_seq_one_letter_code
_entity_poly.pdbx_strand_id
1 'polypeptide(L)'
;MKLRRTLLALALPVLMSAPALADAYTVTVFQCVNKNNKQVRVTYVDGQYRYAFGKIDDIPDIEIVRSPQQLTQNLLKTQAADTDTGHAQIMELDFKNGTYVYTVHSDYLGTKRAGGVDVYNKGKSIASIDCLPNTIVDNLSEHIYDLPERPY
;
A
#
# COMPACT_ATOMS: atom_id res chain seq x y z
N MET A 1 80.59 -8.88 -4.84
CA MET A 1 79.48 -9.80 -4.52
C MET A 1 78.16 -9.05 -4.67
N LYS A 2 77.26 -9.51 -5.55
CA LYS A 2 75.95 -8.87 -5.82
C LYS A 2 74.93 -9.35 -4.79
N LEU A 3 74.45 -8.45 -3.92
CA LEU A 3 73.33 -8.72 -3.02
C LEU A 3 72.02 -8.53 -3.80
N ARG A 4 71.33 -9.63 -4.13
CA ARG A 4 70.02 -9.61 -4.78
C ARG A 4 68.98 -9.13 -3.77
N ARG A 5 68.34 -8.00 -4.03
CA ARG A 5 67.19 -7.50 -3.26
C ARG A 5 65.94 -8.23 -3.74
N THR A 6 65.44 -9.15 -2.92
CA THR A 6 64.16 -9.82 -3.14
C THR A 6 63.05 -8.91 -2.61
N LEU A 7 62.28 -8.30 -3.50
CA LEU A 7 61.06 -7.55 -3.16
C LEU A 7 59.93 -8.54 -2.87
N LEU A 8 59.54 -8.68 -1.59
CA LEU A 8 58.29 -9.34 -1.23
C LEU A 8 57.13 -8.39 -1.56
N ALA A 9 56.33 -8.76 -2.57
CA ALA A 9 55.06 -8.09 -2.84
C ALA A 9 54.02 -8.54 -1.80
N LEU A 10 53.61 -7.62 -0.93
CA LEU A 10 52.53 -7.84 0.02
C LEU A 10 51.19 -7.66 -0.72
N ALA A 11 50.51 -8.76 -1.05
CA ALA A 11 49.16 -8.71 -1.60
C ALA A 11 48.17 -8.45 -0.47
N LEU A 12 47.61 -7.24 -0.39
CA LEU A 12 46.47 -6.95 0.49
C LEU A 12 45.19 -7.57 -0.13
N PRO A 13 44.43 -8.39 0.61
CA PRO A 13 43.10 -8.77 0.17
C PRO A 13 42.17 -7.55 0.35
N VAL A 14 41.77 -6.95 -0.77
CA VAL A 14 40.66 -6.00 -0.80
C VAL A 14 39.40 -6.79 -0.48
N LEU A 15 38.92 -6.71 0.76
CA LEU A 15 37.60 -7.18 1.15
C LEU A 15 36.57 -6.32 0.41
N MET A 16 36.19 -6.76 -0.79
CA MET A 16 35.01 -6.26 -1.47
C MET A 16 33.79 -6.76 -0.68
N SER A 17 33.33 -5.95 0.27
CA SER A 17 31.99 -6.11 0.85
C SER A 17 30.98 -5.92 -0.28
N ALA A 18 30.49 -7.02 -0.85
CA ALA A 18 29.33 -6.99 -1.73
C ALA A 18 28.18 -6.32 -0.95
N PRO A 19 27.47 -5.33 -1.52
CA PRO A 19 26.27 -4.83 -0.88
C PRO A 19 25.29 -6.00 -0.81
N ALA A 20 24.98 -6.43 0.40
CA ALA A 20 23.85 -7.31 0.62
C ALA A 20 22.61 -6.53 0.18
N LEU A 21 22.04 -6.90 -0.97
CA LEU A 21 20.71 -6.45 -1.35
C LEU A 21 19.76 -7.10 -0.35
N ALA A 22 19.39 -6.38 0.70
CA ALA A 22 18.32 -6.79 1.57
C ALA A 22 17.05 -6.86 0.69
N ASP A 23 16.49 -8.05 0.55
CA ASP A 23 15.25 -8.26 -0.19
C ASP A 23 14.14 -7.53 0.56
N ALA A 24 13.73 -6.37 0.06
CA ALA A 24 12.69 -5.56 0.67
C ALA A 24 11.36 -6.30 0.56
N TYR A 25 10.94 -6.93 1.66
CA TYR A 25 9.68 -7.67 1.70
C TYR A 25 8.51 -6.71 1.42
N THR A 26 7.92 -6.87 0.24
CA THR A 26 6.76 -6.06 -0.18
C THR A 26 5.48 -6.79 0.19
N VAL A 27 4.62 -6.12 0.96
CA VAL A 27 3.32 -6.64 1.35
C VAL A 27 2.22 -5.96 0.55
N THR A 28 1.30 -6.74 -0.03
CA THR A 28 0.07 -6.19 -0.62
C THR A 28 -0.95 -5.97 0.49
N VAL A 29 -1.23 -4.70 0.78
CA VAL A 29 -2.22 -4.30 1.80
C VAL A 29 -3.63 -4.33 1.23
N PHE A 30 -3.78 -3.84 0.00
CA PHE A 30 -5.04 -3.88 -0.73
C PHE A 30 -4.75 -3.93 -2.23
N GLN A 31 -5.56 -4.65 -2.99
CA GLN A 31 -5.47 -4.64 -4.45
C GLN A 31 -6.83 -4.98 -5.07
N CYS A 32 -7.15 -4.35 -6.18
CA CYS A 32 -8.25 -4.77 -7.03
C CYS A 32 -8.11 -4.28 -8.47
N VAL A 33 -9.00 -4.74 -9.34
CA VAL A 33 -9.18 -4.24 -10.71
C VAL A 33 -10.60 -3.70 -10.86
N ASN A 34 -10.74 -2.54 -11.50
CA ASN A 34 -12.04 -1.95 -11.80
C ASN A 34 -12.59 -2.38 -13.17
N LYS A 35 -13.81 -1.96 -13.50
CA LYS A 35 -14.46 -2.29 -14.79
C LYS A 35 -13.73 -1.80 -16.05
N ASN A 36 -12.77 -0.89 -15.91
CA ASN A 36 -11.96 -0.32 -17.01
C ASN A 36 -10.59 -1.00 -17.12
N ASN A 37 -10.38 -2.15 -16.48
CA ASN A 37 -9.09 -2.84 -16.39
C ASN A 37 -7.96 -1.96 -15.82
N LYS A 38 -8.31 -1.03 -14.92
CA LYS A 38 -7.35 -0.27 -14.12
C LYS A 38 -7.25 -0.89 -12.74
N GLN A 39 -6.05 -0.90 -12.19
CA GLN A 39 -5.73 -1.47 -10.90
C GLN A 39 -5.68 -0.38 -9.83
N VAL A 40 -6.24 -0.67 -8.67
CA VAL A 40 -5.93 0.01 -7.40
C VAL A 40 -5.00 -0.91 -6.64
N ARG A 41 -3.88 -0.40 -6.13
CA ARG A 41 -2.91 -1.18 -5.35
C ARG A 41 -2.38 -0.35 -4.20
N VAL A 42 -2.41 -0.95 -3.01
CA VAL A 42 -1.71 -0.44 -1.82
C VAL A 42 -0.71 -1.49 -1.41
N THR A 43 0.55 -1.09 -1.34
CA THR A 43 1.65 -1.93 -0.85
C THR A 43 2.33 -1.30 0.34
N TYR A 44 2.88 -2.13 1.23
CA TYR A 44 3.76 -1.70 2.30
C TYR A 44 5.15 -2.25 2.04
N VAL A 45 6.12 -1.37 1.87
CA VAL A 45 7.52 -1.70 1.53
C VAL A 45 8.43 -0.65 2.14
N ASP A 46 9.55 -1.09 2.72
CA ASP A 46 10.56 -0.22 3.35
C ASP A 46 9.97 0.80 4.36
N GLY A 47 9.00 0.34 5.17
CA GLY A 47 8.36 1.16 6.19
C GLY A 47 7.36 2.20 5.65
N GLN A 48 6.98 2.12 4.37
CA GLN A 48 6.12 3.09 3.71
C GLN A 48 4.97 2.41 2.98
N TYR A 49 3.82 3.09 2.99
CA TYR A 49 2.67 2.71 2.17
C TYR A 49 2.76 3.40 0.82
N ARG A 50 2.53 2.64 -0.24
CA ARG A 50 2.46 3.11 -1.62
C ARG A 50 1.09 2.81 -2.20
N TYR A 51 0.31 3.85 -2.43
CA TYR A 51 -0.90 3.81 -3.23
C TYR A 51 -0.54 4.01 -4.71
N ALA A 52 -1.08 3.16 -5.57
CA ALA A 52 -0.96 3.26 -7.00
C ALA A 52 -2.32 3.02 -7.67
N PHE A 53 -2.64 3.84 -8.67
CA PHE A 53 -3.79 3.65 -9.54
C PHE A 53 -3.34 3.75 -10.99
N GLY A 54 -3.72 2.79 -11.84
CA GLY A 54 -3.35 2.84 -13.25
C GLY A 54 -3.52 1.53 -13.98
N LYS A 55 -2.71 1.33 -15.03
CA LYS A 55 -2.70 0.07 -15.77
C LYS A 55 -2.10 -1.06 -14.91
N ILE A 56 -2.53 -2.28 -15.21
CA ILE A 56 -1.96 -3.50 -14.62
C ILE A 56 -0.54 -3.69 -15.19
N ASP A 57 0.43 -3.98 -14.31
CA ASP A 57 1.83 -4.30 -14.65
C ASP A 57 2.57 -3.25 -15.51
N ASP A 58 2.15 -2.00 -15.45
CA ASP A 58 2.75 -0.87 -16.16
C ASP A 58 2.87 0.33 -15.20
N ILE A 59 3.45 1.43 -15.67
CA ILE A 59 3.59 2.67 -14.90
C ILE A 59 2.20 3.16 -14.47
N PRO A 60 1.97 3.40 -13.16
CA PRO A 60 0.69 3.86 -12.68
C PRO A 60 0.40 5.29 -13.14
N ASP A 61 -0.88 5.60 -13.35
CA ASP A 61 -1.33 6.94 -13.70
C ASP A 61 -1.20 7.90 -12.48
N ILE A 62 -1.33 7.35 -11.27
CA ILE A 62 -1.19 8.04 -9.99
C ILE A 62 -0.38 7.18 -9.05
N GLU A 63 0.62 7.78 -8.39
CA GLU A 63 1.38 7.14 -7.31
C GLU A 63 1.53 8.09 -6.13
N ILE A 64 1.29 7.58 -4.92
CA ILE A 64 1.41 8.34 -3.67
C ILE A 64 2.12 7.45 -2.64
N VAL A 65 3.24 7.95 -2.11
CA VAL A 65 4.01 7.27 -1.06
C VAL A 65 3.89 8.04 0.25
N ARG A 66 3.55 7.34 1.34
CA ARG A 66 3.37 7.94 2.67
C ARG A 66 3.99 7.07 3.75
N SER A 67 4.58 7.71 4.75
CA SER A 67 4.87 7.04 6.01
C SER A 67 3.58 6.79 6.80
N PRO A 68 3.57 5.83 7.74
CA PRO A 68 2.40 5.55 8.59
C PRO A 68 1.77 6.80 9.22
N GLN A 69 2.59 7.73 9.74
CA GLN A 69 2.14 8.95 10.43
C GLN A 69 1.49 9.98 9.49
N GLN A 70 1.63 9.83 8.17
CA GLN A 70 1.04 10.71 7.17
C GLN A 70 -0.29 10.18 6.62
N LEU A 71 -0.69 8.98 7.03
CA LEU A 71 -1.96 8.35 6.68
C LEU A 71 -2.98 8.59 7.77
N THR A 72 -4.25 8.44 7.41
CA THR A 72 -5.33 8.28 8.37
C THR A 72 -6.17 7.07 8.01
N GLN A 73 -6.74 6.42 9.01
CA GLN A 73 -7.61 5.27 8.84
C GLN A 73 -8.97 5.49 9.48
N ASN A 74 -9.97 4.76 9.01
CA ASN A 74 -11.24 4.61 9.69
C ASN A 74 -11.66 3.12 9.66
N LEU A 75 -11.97 2.58 10.84
CA LEU A 75 -12.43 1.21 11.02
C LEU A 75 -13.79 1.24 11.71
N LEU A 76 -14.83 0.90 10.97
CA LEU A 76 -16.18 0.75 11.50
C LEU A 76 -16.57 -0.71 11.53
N LYS A 77 -16.97 -1.22 12.70
CA LYS A 77 -17.58 -2.54 12.86
C LYS A 77 -18.92 -2.35 13.57
N THR A 78 -20.02 -2.73 12.93
CA THR A 78 -21.37 -2.51 13.47
C THR A 78 -22.30 -3.68 13.20
N GLN A 79 -23.38 -3.76 13.98
CA GLN A 79 -24.55 -4.53 13.58
C GLN A 79 -25.28 -3.80 12.45
N ALA A 80 -25.76 -4.56 11.48
CA ALA A 80 -26.44 -4.06 10.28
C ALA A 80 -27.57 -5.03 9.91
N ALA A 81 -28.78 -4.74 10.40
CA ALA A 81 -29.95 -5.63 10.30
C ALA A 81 -30.41 -5.87 8.85
N ASP A 82 -29.99 -5.03 7.92
CA ASP A 82 -30.25 -5.13 6.48
C ASP A 82 -29.27 -6.04 5.73
N THR A 83 -28.23 -6.56 6.41
CA THR A 83 -27.30 -7.55 5.85
C THR A 83 -27.75 -8.97 6.18
N ASP A 84 -27.32 -9.94 5.37
CA ASP A 84 -27.66 -11.37 5.54
C ASP A 84 -27.07 -12.02 6.80
N THR A 85 -26.01 -11.43 7.36
CA THR A 85 -25.39 -11.90 8.62
C THR A 85 -25.73 -11.03 9.83
N GLY A 86 -26.40 -9.89 9.64
CA GLY A 86 -26.61 -8.90 10.69
C GLY A 86 -25.38 -8.06 11.05
N HIS A 87 -24.29 -8.12 10.27
CA HIS A 87 -23.03 -7.45 10.54
C HIS A 87 -22.50 -6.67 9.33
N ALA A 88 -21.87 -5.51 9.61
CA ALA A 88 -21.12 -4.75 8.64
C ALA A 88 -19.73 -4.35 9.19
N GLN A 89 -18.72 -4.41 8.33
CA GLN A 89 -17.39 -3.91 8.59
C GLN A 89 -16.91 -3.06 7.41
N ILE A 90 -16.48 -1.84 7.70
CA ILE A 90 -15.92 -0.89 6.73
C ILE A 90 -14.52 -0.53 7.19
N MET A 91 -13.56 -0.66 6.28
CA MET A 91 -12.16 -0.33 6.50
C MET A 91 -11.73 0.67 5.46
N GLU A 92 -11.16 1.78 5.91
CA GLU A 92 -10.76 2.87 5.05
C GLU A 92 -9.32 3.30 5.36
N LEU A 93 -8.58 3.62 4.32
CA LEU A 93 -7.21 4.13 4.39
C LEU A 93 -7.07 5.35 3.48
N ASP A 94 -6.70 6.48 4.06
CA ASP A 94 -6.61 7.76 3.37
C ASP A 94 -5.19 8.11 2.96
N PHE A 95 -5.01 8.36 1.66
CA PHE A 95 -3.81 8.97 1.10
C PHE A 95 -4.11 10.42 0.73
N LYS A 96 -3.56 11.37 1.50
CA LYS A 96 -3.66 12.81 1.20
C LYS A 96 -2.62 13.21 0.17
N ASN A 97 -2.99 13.97 -0.86
CA ASN A 97 -2.07 14.56 -1.84
C ASN A 97 -2.51 15.99 -2.20
N GLY A 98 -1.92 16.99 -1.53
CA GLY A 98 -2.39 18.37 -1.62
C GLY A 98 -3.81 18.52 -1.07
N THR A 99 -4.73 19.05 -1.87
CA THR A 99 -6.15 19.19 -1.49
C THR A 99 -6.99 17.92 -1.74
N TYR A 100 -6.39 16.91 -2.36
CA TYR A 100 -7.05 15.65 -2.67
C TYR A 100 -6.85 14.62 -1.57
N VAL A 101 -7.87 13.80 -1.33
CA VAL A 101 -7.81 12.62 -0.46
C VAL A 101 -8.28 11.42 -1.26
N TYR A 102 -7.47 10.37 -1.29
CA TYR A 102 -7.79 9.09 -1.91
C TYR A 102 -8.04 8.09 -0.79
N THR A 103 -9.31 7.76 -0.59
CA THR A 103 -9.75 6.84 0.45
C THR A 103 -9.93 5.47 -0.16
N VAL A 104 -8.97 4.58 0.06
CA VAL A 104 -9.09 3.16 -0.30
C VAL A 104 -10.00 2.51 0.73
N HIS A 105 -11.04 1.82 0.28
CA HIS A 105 -12.00 1.18 1.17
C HIS A 105 -12.21 -0.30 0.84
N SER A 106 -12.57 -1.05 1.87
CA SER A 106 -13.03 -2.43 1.77
C SER A 106 -14.19 -2.65 2.73
N ASP A 107 -15.30 -3.09 2.18
CA ASP A 107 -16.59 -3.18 2.85
C ASP A 107 -17.07 -4.63 2.86
N TYR A 108 -17.35 -5.13 4.05
CA TYR A 108 -17.99 -6.41 4.30
C TYR A 108 -19.40 -6.11 4.80
N LEU A 109 -20.39 -6.26 3.92
CA LEU A 109 -21.81 -6.07 4.22
C LEU A 109 -22.45 -7.46 4.27
N GLY A 110 -22.38 -8.07 5.44
CA GLY A 110 -22.59 -9.50 5.62
C GLY A 110 -21.67 -10.35 4.75
N THR A 111 -22.21 -11.20 3.88
CA THR A 111 -21.38 -12.00 2.96
C THR A 111 -20.91 -11.24 1.73
N LYS A 112 -21.50 -10.06 1.44
CA LYS A 112 -21.12 -9.25 0.28
C LYS A 112 -19.83 -8.50 0.58
N ARG A 113 -18.89 -8.59 -0.37
CA ARG A 113 -17.65 -7.82 -0.38
C ARG A 113 -17.70 -6.73 -1.44
N ALA A 114 -17.36 -5.52 -1.06
CA ALA A 114 -17.12 -4.39 -1.95
C ALA A 114 -15.80 -3.72 -1.57
N GLY A 115 -15.30 -2.86 -2.44
CA GLY A 115 -14.09 -2.11 -2.21
C GLY A 115 -13.78 -1.24 -3.39
N GLY A 116 -12.87 -0.30 -3.21
CA GLY A 116 -12.63 0.74 -4.20
C GLY A 116 -11.72 1.83 -3.70
N VAL A 117 -11.74 2.93 -4.45
CA VAL A 117 -11.17 4.20 -4.01
C VAL A 117 -12.14 5.34 -4.27
N ASP A 118 -12.42 6.09 -3.21
CA ASP A 118 -13.14 7.35 -3.30
C ASP A 118 -12.14 8.50 -3.31
N VAL A 119 -12.38 9.49 -4.17
CA VAL A 119 -11.53 10.66 -4.32
C VAL A 119 -12.30 11.89 -3.90
N TYR A 120 -11.74 12.62 -2.94
CA TYR A 120 -12.28 13.86 -2.43
C TYR A 120 -11.37 15.02 -2.80
N ASN A 121 -11.94 16.19 -3.05
CA ASN A 121 -11.21 17.45 -3.15
C ASN A 121 -11.85 18.47 -2.21
N LYS A 122 -11.09 18.97 -1.23
CA LYS A 122 -11.61 19.88 -0.19
C LYS A 122 -12.87 19.32 0.50
N GLY A 123 -12.87 18.03 0.82
CA GLY A 123 -13.98 17.33 1.49
C GLY A 123 -15.17 16.96 0.61
N LYS A 124 -15.20 17.35 -0.67
CA LYS A 124 -16.27 16.97 -1.61
C LYS A 124 -15.84 15.75 -2.44
N SER A 125 -16.65 14.70 -2.47
CA SER A 125 -16.43 13.57 -3.37
C SER A 125 -16.52 14.02 -4.83
N ILE A 126 -15.51 13.65 -5.63
CA ILE A 126 -15.40 13.99 -7.05
C ILE A 126 -15.33 12.75 -7.95
N ALA A 127 -14.96 11.60 -7.40
CA ALA A 127 -14.94 10.33 -8.10
C ALA A 127 -15.07 9.18 -7.11
N SER A 128 -15.65 8.08 -7.58
CA SER A 128 -15.66 6.79 -6.90
C SER A 128 -15.29 5.73 -7.93
N ILE A 129 -14.38 4.84 -7.57
CA ILE A 129 -13.86 3.79 -8.43
C ILE A 129 -14.11 2.45 -7.76
N ASP A 130 -15.19 1.79 -8.20
CA ASP A 130 -15.56 0.47 -7.70
C ASP A 130 -14.66 -0.64 -8.26
N CYS A 131 -14.25 -1.54 -7.39
CA CYS A 131 -13.56 -2.77 -7.74
C CYS A 131 -14.52 -3.85 -8.24
N LEU A 132 -14.04 -4.73 -9.13
CA LEU A 132 -14.69 -5.99 -9.43
C LEU A 132 -14.54 -6.93 -8.22
N PRO A 133 -15.64 -7.47 -7.65
CA PRO A 133 -15.59 -8.19 -6.36
C PRO A 133 -14.60 -9.36 -6.31
N ASN A 134 -14.47 -10.12 -7.40
CA ASN A 134 -13.59 -11.28 -7.50
C ASN A 134 -12.10 -10.93 -7.66
N THR A 135 -11.76 -9.64 -7.75
CA THR A 135 -10.38 -9.17 -7.90
C THR A 135 -9.82 -8.57 -6.62
N ILE A 136 -10.67 -8.42 -5.59
CA ILE A 136 -10.30 -7.77 -4.34
C ILE A 136 -9.40 -8.71 -3.52
N VAL A 137 -8.17 -8.25 -3.28
CA VAL A 137 -7.28 -8.72 -2.23
C VAL A 137 -7.30 -7.65 -1.15
N ASP A 138 -7.61 -8.03 0.09
CA ASP A 138 -7.74 -7.11 1.21
C ASP A 138 -7.05 -7.69 2.42
N ASN A 139 -6.07 -6.95 2.92
CA ASN A 139 -5.37 -7.19 4.17
C ASN A 139 -5.41 -5.91 5.03
N LEU A 140 -6.33 -4.97 4.78
CA LEU A 140 -6.41 -3.69 5.48
C LEU A 140 -6.50 -3.89 7.00
N SER A 141 -7.32 -4.82 7.50
CA SER A 141 -7.46 -5.07 8.94
C SER A 141 -6.14 -5.42 9.63
N GLU A 142 -5.19 -6.01 8.92
CA GLU A 142 -3.89 -6.44 9.46
C GLU A 142 -2.85 -5.31 9.42
N HIS A 143 -3.10 -4.28 8.63
CA HIS A 143 -2.11 -3.25 8.31
C HIS A 143 -2.54 -1.83 8.66
N ILE A 144 -3.80 -1.56 9.01
CA ILE A 144 -4.22 -0.18 9.33
C ILE A 144 -4.48 0.09 10.80
N TYR A 145 -4.46 -0.92 11.67
CA TYR A 145 -4.90 -0.76 13.07
C TYR A 145 -4.00 0.13 13.93
N ASP A 146 -2.73 0.29 13.55
CA ASP A 146 -1.74 1.13 14.24
C ASP A 146 -1.56 2.51 13.57
N LEU A 147 -2.31 2.78 12.49
CA LEU A 147 -2.28 4.06 11.81
C LEU A 147 -3.13 5.11 12.54
N PRO A 148 -2.80 6.41 12.42
CA PRO A 148 -3.60 7.47 13.01
C PRO A 148 -5.08 7.40 12.58
N GLU A 149 -5.99 7.55 13.52
CA GLU A 149 -7.42 7.65 13.20
C GLU A 149 -7.74 8.95 12.46
N ARG A 150 -8.68 8.89 11.51
CA ARG A 150 -9.17 10.07 10.81
C ARG A 150 -9.84 11.02 11.83
N PRO A 151 -9.45 12.31 11.88
CA PRO A 151 -10.10 13.28 12.74
C PRO A 151 -11.53 13.58 12.22
N TYR A 152 -12.49 13.63 13.13
CA TYR A 152 -13.90 13.98 12.89
C TYR A 152 -14.11 15.50 12.79
#